data_AF-A0A937VKK1-F1
#
_entry.id   AF-A0A937VKK1-F1
#
_cell.length_a   1.000
_cell.length_b   1.000
_cell.length_c   1.000
_cell.angle_alpha   90.00
_cell.angle_beta   90.00
_cell.angle_gamma   90.00
#
_symmetry.space_group_name_H-M   'P 1'
#
loop_
_entity.id
_entity.type
_entity.pdbx_description
1 polymer ?
#
loop_
_entity_poly.entity_id
_entity_poly.type
_entity_poly.pdbx_seq_one_letter_code
_entity_poly.pdbx_strand_id
1 'polypeptide(L)'
;FNLAAGLLALAAAARRVPESADPQRAGFDIPGFLLGPAALGMVIYAVIWGETAGYLSAGVLTLLGLGVVAAALFVLAERHSPAPILDMSYLRRPPFAGSLAVAFATYFGIFSIFFLTALYLQIVIGYSAYRTAGLFAPMAAAMIVASAFAGRWVARVGPRVPVAVGCTAAGLGVLLTDWALAGTVSFAVLALTLTLAGAGFGIAVVPVTSVALSVVPASHSGMAASATTTSRQVGSVLGVAVLGSLFNGKLTSDLTERLTELGVPAPFQTVVIDAVKTGAAPRGGEQATGAEAAYGSIVNKVIDAAYQAFHTGLSISLIVAGAVILASGVVAAATFGRGRMPEA
;
A
#
# COMPACT_ATOMS: atom_id res chain seq x y z
N PHE A 1 -16.77 -0.49 13.12
CA PHE A 1 -16.78 -1.96 12.98
C PHE A 1 -15.64 -2.64 13.76
N ASN A 2 -14.39 -2.14 13.71
CA ASN A 2 -13.23 -2.82 14.33
C ASN A 2 -13.06 -2.67 15.86
N LEU A 3 -13.63 -1.64 16.50
CA LEU A 3 -13.40 -1.38 17.93
C LEU A 3 -14.00 -2.47 18.83
N ALA A 4 -15.25 -2.88 18.56
CA ALA A 4 -15.91 -3.92 19.35
C ALA A 4 -15.21 -5.28 19.22
N ALA A 5 -14.81 -5.65 18.00
CA ALA A 5 -14.03 -6.86 17.76
C ALA A 5 -12.66 -6.81 18.43
N GLY A 6 -11.99 -5.64 18.40
CA GLY A 6 -10.72 -5.41 19.08
C GLY A 6 -10.83 -5.56 20.60
N LEU A 7 -11.86 -4.96 21.22
CA LEU A 7 -12.12 -5.09 22.67
C LEU A 7 -12.44 -6.53 23.08
N LEU A 8 -13.23 -7.25 22.28
CA LEU A 8 -13.55 -8.66 22.51
C LEU A 8 -12.30 -9.54 22.40
N ALA A 9 -11.45 -9.30 21.39
CA ALA A 9 -10.18 -10.00 21.26
C ALA A 9 -9.25 -9.70 22.44
N LEU A 10 -9.19 -8.45 22.91
CA LEU A 10 -8.39 -8.06 24.07
C LEU A 10 -8.87 -8.74 25.34
N ALA A 11 -10.18 -8.76 25.59
CA ALA A 11 -10.78 -9.42 26.75
C ALA A 11 -10.58 -10.94 26.71
N ALA A 12 -10.66 -11.55 25.53
CA ALA A 12 -10.39 -12.96 25.34
C ALA A 12 -8.90 -13.28 25.55
N ALA A 13 -7.99 -12.44 25.05
CA ALA A 13 -6.56 -12.58 25.23
C ALA A 13 -6.17 -12.46 26.71
N ALA A 14 -6.66 -11.41 27.40
CA ALA A 14 -6.40 -11.20 28.82
C ALA A 14 -6.87 -12.35 29.73
N ARG A 15 -7.86 -13.13 29.28
CA ARG A 15 -8.40 -14.28 30.02
C ARG A 15 -7.75 -15.62 29.66
N ARG A 16 -7.28 -15.77 28.43
CA ARG A 16 -6.90 -17.09 27.87
C ARG A 16 -5.45 -17.21 27.44
N VAL A 17 -4.75 -16.09 27.23
CA VAL A 17 -3.33 -16.10 26.91
C VAL A 17 -2.58 -16.13 28.24
N PRO A 18 -1.89 -17.24 28.57
CA PRO A 18 -1.02 -17.27 29.74
C PRO A 18 0.02 -16.17 29.58
N GLU A 19 0.32 -15.44 30.66
CA GLU A 19 1.40 -14.46 30.67
C GLU A 19 2.69 -15.16 30.17
N SER A 20 3.18 -14.78 28.99
CA SER A 20 4.45 -15.28 28.50
C SER A 20 5.51 -14.49 29.27
N ALA A 21 5.91 -15.04 30.42
CA ALA A 21 6.85 -14.39 31.32
C ALA A 21 8.15 -14.06 30.57
N ASP A 22 8.41 -12.77 30.38
CA ASP A 22 9.75 -12.30 30.07
C ASP A 22 10.62 -12.61 31.31
N PRO A 23 11.69 -13.43 31.18
CA PRO A 23 12.59 -13.72 32.30
C PRO A 23 13.27 -12.47 32.85
N GLN A 24 13.31 -11.38 32.08
CA GLN A 24 13.85 -10.10 32.49
C GLN A 24 12.70 -9.19 32.94
N ARG A 25 12.61 -8.94 34.25
CA ARG A 25 11.75 -7.90 34.84
C ARG A 25 12.21 -6.48 34.44
N ALA A 26 12.38 -6.21 33.16
CA ALA A 26 12.64 -4.88 32.67
C ALA A 26 11.28 -4.17 32.54
N GLY A 27 11.15 -2.97 33.12
CA GLY A 27 9.87 -2.26 33.20
C GLY A 27 9.25 -1.96 31.83
N PHE A 28 7.95 -1.70 31.79
CA PHE A 28 7.24 -1.38 30.54
C PHE A 28 7.73 -0.05 29.94
N ASP A 29 8.09 -0.06 28.66
CA ASP A 29 8.56 1.12 27.91
C ASP A 29 7.40 2.04 27.51
N ILE A 30 6.94 2.86 28.46
CA ILE A 30 5.88 3.86 28.23
C ILE A 30 6.29 4.88 27.15
N PRO A 31 7.52 5.45 27.16
CA PRO A 31 7.94 6.40 26.12
C PRO A 31 7.87 5.79 24.72
N GLY A 32 8.42 4.60 24.51
CA GLY A 32 8.37 3.88 23.24
C GLY A 32 6.93 3.61 22.79
N PHE A 33 6.09 3.16 23.73
CA PHE A 33 4.68 2.83 23.50
C PHE A 33 3.84 4.03 23.05
N LEU A 34 4.17 5.25 23.50
CA LEU A 34 3.46 6.46 23.11
C LEU A 34 4.07 7.11 21.86
N LEU A 35 5.40 7.26 21.84
CA LEU A 35 6.10 8.00 20.78
C LEU A 35 6.06 7.28 19.43
N GLY A 36 6.19 5.95 19.41
CA GLY A 36 6.20 5.16 18.17
C GLY A 36 4.88 5.28 17.39
N PRO A 37 3.73 4.91 17.99
CA PRO A 37 2.43 5.08 17.37
C PRO A 37 2.07 6.53 17.06
N ALA A 38 2.44 7.49 17.93
CA ALA A 38 2.21 8.91 17.67
C ALA A 38 3.00 9.40 16.44
N ALA A 39 4.27 9.02 16.33
CA ALA A 39 5.11 9.37 15.18
C ALA A 39 4.54 8.81 13.87
N LEU A 40 4.22 7.51 13.84
CA LEU A 40 3.61 6.87 12.67
C LEU A 40 2.25 7.49 12.34
N GLY A 41 1.41 7.70 13.34
CA GLY A 41 0.08 8.29 13.19
C GLY A 41 0.14 9.70 12.61
N MET A 42 1.02 10.56 13.12
CA MET A 42 1.20 11.92 12.60
C MET A 42 1.72 11.94 11.16
N VAL A 43 2.75 11.14 10.85
CA VAL A 43 3.32 11.08 9.49
C VAL A 43 2.29 10.54 8.50
N ILE A 44 1.64 9.42 8.82
CA ILE A 44 0.64 8.79 7.95
C ILE A 44 -0.55 9.73 7.75
N TYR A 45 -1.06 10.34 8.83
CA TYR A 45 -2.18 11.26 8.74
C TYR A 45 -1.83 12.50 7.93
N ALA A 46 -0.61 13.04 8.07
CA ALA A 46 -0.17 14.19 7.28
C ALA A 46 -0.12 13.85 5.77
N VAL A 47 0.30 12.64 5.41
CA VAL A 47 0.30 12.19 4.01
C VAL A 47 -1.14 12.10 3.47
N ILE A 48 -2.06 11.50 4.23
CA ILE A 48 -3.48 11.38 3.83
C ILE A 48 -4.14 12.76 3.74
N TRP A 49 -3.96 13.60 4.76
CA TRP A 49 -4.58 14.92 4.81
C TRP A 49 -3.99 15.87 3.76
N GLY A 50 -2.71 15.71 3.43
CA GLY A 50 -2.01 16.46 2.39
C GLY A 50 -2.66 16.37 1.01
N GLU A 51 -3.36 15.28 0.71
CA GLU A 51 -4.11 15.13 -0.53
C GLU A 51 -5.23 16.17 -0.68
N THR A 52 -5.90 16.52 0.42
CA THR A 52 -7.05 17.45 0.42
C THR A 52 -6.68 18.86 0.86
N ALA A 53 -5.81 19.00 1.86
CA ALA A 53 -5.37 20.29 2.40
C ALA A 53 -4.18 20.90 1.65
N GLY A 54 -3.53 20.11 0.78
CA GLY A 54 -2.28 20.49 0.11
C GLY A 54 -1.06 20.17 0.94
N TYR A 55 -0.08 19.51 0.32
CA TYR A 55 1.15 19.03 0.97
C TYR A 55 2.04 20.12 1.57
N LEU A 56 1.97 21.34 1.02
CA LEU A 56 2.73 22.50 1.50
C LEU A 56 1.94 23.38 2.48
N SER A 57 0.73 22.98 2.86
CA SER A 57 -0.05 23.72 3.85
C SER A 57 0.65 23.68 5.22
N ALA A 58 0.56 24.78 5.96
CA ALA A 58 1.19 24.91 7.27
C ALA A 58 0.79 23.76 8.23
N GLY A 59 -0.47 23.31 8.18
CA GLY A 59 -0.95 22.20 8.99
C GLY A 59 -0.26 20.87 8.67
N VAL A 60 -0.14 20.53 7.38
CA VAL A 60 0.51 19.27 6.95
C VAL A 60 1.99 19.29 7.27
N LEU A 61 2.68 20.41 7.01
CA LEU A 61 4.09 20.57 7.35
C LEU A 61 4.33 20.52 8.87
N THR A 62 3.42 21.08 9.66
CA THR A 62 3.49 21.00 11.14
C THR A 62 3.35 19.56 11.61
N LEU A 63 2.36 18.81 11.09
CA LEU A 63 2.18 17.40 11.44
C LEU A 63 3.36 16.52 11.01
N LEU A 64 3.92 16.75 9.81
CA LEU A 64 5.14 16.07 9.37
C LEU A 64 6.32 16.41 10.29
N GLY A 65 6.51 17.68 10.62
CA GLY A 65 7.56 18.12 11.53
C GLY A 65 7.45 17.49 12.92
N LEU A 66 6.25 17.52 13.52
CA LEU A 66 5.97 16.87 14.80
C LEU A 66 6.14 15.35 14.73
N GLY A 67 5.74 14.72 13.61
CA GLY A 67 5.94 13.30 13.35
C GLY A 67 7.43 12.92 13.32
N VAL A 68 8.25 13.69 12.61
CA VAL A 68 9.71 13.51 12.55
C VAL A 68 10.34 13.71 13.93
N VAL A 69 9.94 14.74 14.66
CA VAL A 69 10.41 14.97 16.04
C VAL A 69 10.02 13.81 16.95
N ALA A 70 8.78 13.34 16.90
CA ALA A 70 8.33 12.19 17.68
C ALA A 70 9.06 10.90 17.29
N ALA A 71 9.37 10.68 16.01
CA ALA A 71 10.18 9.55 15.55
C ALA A 71 11.62 9.65 16.08
N ALA A 72 12.23 10.84 16.07
CA ALA A 72 13.55 11.06 16.62
C ALA A 72 13.57 10.82 18.14
N LEU A 73 12.57 11.33 18.86
CA LEU A 73 12.39 11.09 20.30
C LEU A 73 12.14 9.61 20.61
N PHE A 74 11.35 8.90 19.79
CA PHE A 74 11.16 7.46 19.88
C PHE A 74 12.49 6.73 19.77
N VAL A 75 13.29 7.02 18.74
CA VAL A 75 14.61 6.40 18.56
C VAL A 75 15.55 6.70 19.73
N LEU A 76 15.53 7.92 20.25
CA LEU A 76 16.32 8.29 21.43
C LEU A 76 15.85 7.57 22.69
N ALA A 77 14.55 7.48 22.91
CA ALA A 77 13.97 6.79 24.06
C ALA A 77 14.31 5.29 24.03
N GLU A 78 14.08 4.62 22.90
CA GLU A 78 14.38 3.20 22.71
C GLU A 78 15.88 2.89 22.90
N ARG A 79 16.78 3.79 22.50
CA ARG A 79 18.23 3.60 22.72
C ARG A 79 18.66 3.67 24.18
N HIS A 80 17.90 4.36 25.02
CA HIS A 80 18.18 4.49 26.46
C HIS A 80 17.26 3.62 27.33
N SER A 81 16.28 2.95 26.71
CA SER A 81 15.32 2.10 27.39
C SER A 81 16.00 0.80 27.87
N PRO A 82 15.80 0.39 29.14
CA PRO A 82 16.22 -0.93 29.60
C PRO A 82 15.42 -2.08 28.96
N ALA A 83 14.25 -1.79 28.38
CA ALA A 83 13.30 -2.75 27.83
C ALA A 83 12.70 -2.24 26.50
N PRO A 84 13.52 -1.98 25.46
CA PRO A 84 13.06 -1.35 24.23
C PRO A 84 11.99 -2.20 23.52
N ILE A 85 10.93 -1.56 23.04
CA ILE A 85 9.92 -2.22 22.20
C ILE A 85 10.54 -2.65 20.87
N LEU A 86 11.49 -1.88 20.36
CA LEU A 86 12.23 -2.17 19.14
C LEU A 86 13.73 -1.98 19.37
N ASP A 87 14.42 -3.09 19.63
CA ASP A 87 15.88 -3.07 19.70
C ASP A 87 16.49 -2.72 18.33
N MET A 88 17.00 -1.48 18.26
CA MET A 88 17.58 -0.85 17.07
C MET A 88 18.81 -1.59 16.54
N SER A 89 19.45 -2.46 17.33
CA SER A 89 20.57 -3.27 16.89
C SER A 89 20.17 -4.27 15.80
N TYR A 90 18.92 -4.77 15.82
CA TYR A 90 18.43 -5.69 14.79
C TYR A 90 18.18 -4.97 13.47
N LEU A 91 17.78 -3.69 13.46
CA LEU A 91 17.67 -2.89 12.24
C LEU A 91 19.01 -2.74 11.51
N ARG A 92 20.13 -2.92 12.22
CA ARG A 92 21.48 -2.92 11.60
C ARG A 92 21.82 -4.26 10.95
N ARG A 93 21.05 -5.32 11.23
CA ARG A 93 21.23 -6.65 10.61
C ARG A 93 20.52 -6.67 9.25
N PRO A 94 21.26 -6.89 8.14
CA PRO A 94 20.67 -6.84 6.80
C PRO A 94 19.43 -7.73 6.61
N PRO A 95 19.37 -8.99 7.08
CA PRO A 95 18.18 -9.81 6.88
C PRO A 95 16.93 -9.27 7.59
N PHE A 96 17.08 -8.61 8.75
CA PHE A 96 15.97 -8.03 9.49
C PHE A 96 15.45 -6.75 8.82
N ALA A 97 16.35 -5.81 8.49
CA ALA A 97 15.97 -4.60 7.79
C ALA A 97 15.41 -4.90 6.39
N GLY A 98 16.03 -5.85 5.68
CA GLY A 98 15.57 -6.32 4.39
C GLY A 98 14.17 -6.94 4.45
N SER A 99 13.88 -7.76 5.47
CA SER A 99 12.54 -8.37 5.60
C SER A 99 11.48 -7.30 5.90
N LEU A 100 11.78 -6.31 6.75
CA LEU A 100 10.90 -5.17 6.97
C LEU A 100 10.66 -4.36 5.70
N ALA A 101 11.71 -4.08 4.92
CA ALA A 101 11.60 -3.34 3.66
C ALA A 101 10.76 -4.07 2.61
N VAL A 102 10.95 -5.40 2.49
CA VAL A 102 10.12 -6.24 1.61
C VAL A 102 8.68 -6.28 2.11
N ALA A 103 8.44 -6.43 3.41
CA ALA A 103 7.11 -6.40 4.00
C ALA A 103 6.36 -5.11 3.64
N PHE A 104 7.05 -3.97 3.80
CA PHE A 104 6.54 -2.65 3.42
C PHE A 104 6.21 -2.61 1.93
N ALA A 105 7.17 -2.90 1.06
CA ALA A 105 7.03 -2.78 -0.40
C ALA A 105 5.94 -3.68 -0.97
N THR A 106 5.83 -4.92 -0.47
CA THR A 106 4.79 -5.84 -0.91
C THR A 106 3.40 -5.35 -0.51
N TYR A 107 3.20 -4.88 0.73
CA TYR A 107 1.90 -4.38 1.18
C TYR A 107 1.54 -3.00 0.60
N PHE A 108 2.56 -2.17 0.34
CA PHE A 108 2.45 -0.96 -0.48
C PHE A 108 1.89 -1.29 -1.87
N GLY A 109 2.38 -2.36 -2.49
CA GLY A 109 1.88 -2.87 -3.76
C GLY A 109 0.45 -3.41 -3.69
N ILE A 110 0.21 -4.39 -2.81
CA ILE A 110 -1.05 -5.15 -2.71
C ILE A 110 -2.27 -4.24 -2.57
N PHE A 111 -2.25 -3.31 -1.61
CA PHE A 111 -3.41 -2.46 -1.35
C PHE A 111 -3.62 -1.42 -2.43
N SER A 112 -2.54 -0.90 -3.02
CA SER A 112 -2.62 0.12 -4.06
C SER A 112 -3.15 -0.44 -5.38
N ILE A 113 -2.65 -1.61 -5.83
CA ILE A 113 -3.21 -2.26 -7.02
C ILE A 113 -4.67 -2.60 -6.81
N PHE A 114 -5.03 -3.13 -5.64
CA PHE A 114 -6.41 -3.49 -5.34
C PHE A 114 -7.33 -2.26 -5.39
N PHE A 115 -6.98 -1.20 -4.65
CA PHE A 115 -7.78 0.01 -4.55
C PHE A 115 -7.91 0.74 -5.90
N LEU A 116 -6.79 1.07 -6.55
CA LEU A 116 -6.77 1.88 -7.76
C LEU A 116 -7.37 1.13 -8.97
N THR A 117 -7.09 -0.17 -9.10
CA THR A 117 -7.66 -0.98 -10.19
C THR A 117 -9.17 -1.17 -9.99
N ALA A 118 -9.63 -1.44 -8.76
CA ALA A 118 -11.06 -1.53 -8.48
C ALA A 118 -11.78 -0.21 -8.77
N LEU A 119 -11.17 0.91 -8.40
CA LEU A 119 -11.70 2.25 -8.66
C LEU A 119 -11.85 2.50 -10.17
N TYR A 120 -10.80 2.19 -10.96
CA TYR A 120 -10.84 2.32 -12.42
C TYR A 120 -11.89 1.43 -13.08
N LEU A 121 -11.94 0.15 -12.69
CA LEU A 121 -12.90 -0.79 -13.26
C LEU A 121 -14.34 -0.37 -13.00
N GLN A 122 -14.64 0.15 -11.81
CA GLN A 122 -16.00 0.55 -11.46
C GLN A 122 -16.39 1.92 -12.05
N ILE A 123 -15.50 2.91 -11.98
CA ILE A 123 -15.82 4.29 -12.36
C ILE A 123 -15.64 4.53 -13.86
N VAL A 124 -14.56 4.00 -14.45
CA VAL A 124 -14.23 4.25 -15.87
C VAL A 124 -14.78 3.15 -16.77
N ILE A 125 -14.56 1.88 -16.41
CA ILE A 125 -15.01 0.75 -17.23
C ILE A 125 -16.49 0.40 -16.96
N GLY A 126 -17.06 0.83 -15.84
CA GLY A 126 -18.46 0.57 -15.48
C GLY A 126 -18.72 -0.88 -15.04
N TYR A 127 -17.72 -1.57 -14.50
CA TYR A 127 -17.92 -2.90 -13.94
C TYR A 127 -18.77 -2.83 -12.67
N SER A 128 -19.69 -3.80 -12.52
CA SER A 128 -20.40 -3.98 -11.26
C SER A 128 -19.45 -4.45 -10.16
N ALA A 129 -19.85 -4.24 -8.89
CA ALA A 129 -19.10 -4.73 -7.74
C ALA A 129 -18.85 -6.25 -7.82
N TYR A 130 -19.85 -7.03 -8.25
CA TYR A 130 -19.74 -8.48 -8.42
C TYR A 130 -18.71 -8.86 -9.50
N ARG A 131 -18.71 -8.15 -10.64
CA ARG A 131 -17.76 -8.41 -11.73
C ARG A 131 -16.34 -8.06 -11.32
N THR A 132 -16.17 -6.95 -10.59
CA THR A 132 -14.87 -6.54 -10.02
C THR A 132 -14.38 -7.56 -9.00
N ALA A 133 -15.23 -8.02 -8.09
CA ALA A 133 -14.89 -9.06 -7.12
C ALA A 133 -14.49 -10.38 -7.81
N GLY A 134 -15.20 -10.78 -8.87
CA GLY A 134 -14.85 -11.95 -9.67
C GLY A 134 -13.47 -11.87 -10.34
N LEU A 135 -12.99 -10.65 -10.60
CA LEU A 135 -11.66 -10.40 -11.18
C LEU A 135 -10.53 -10.49 -10.15
N PHE A 136 -10.79 -10.07 -8.92
CA PHE A 136 -9.85 -10.19 -7.80
C PHE A 136 -9.88 -11.56 -7.12
N ALA A 137 -10.93 -12.36 -7.29
CA ALA A 137 -11.01 -13.69 -6.70
C ALA A 137 -9.86 -14.62 -7.14
N PRO A 138 -9.48 -14.71 -8.43
CA PRO A 138 -8.30 -15.46 -8.87
C PRO A 138 -6.99 -14.96 -8.25
N MET A 139 -6.82 -13.65 -8.09
CA MET A 139 -5.67 -13.05 -7.41
C MET A 139 -5.57 -13.51 -5.95
N ALA A 140 -6.68 -13.44 -5.20
CA ALA A 140 -6.72 -13.89 -3.81
C ALA A 140 -6.47 -15.41 -3.70
N ALA A 141 -7.07 -16.21 -4.58
CA ALA A 141 -6.87 -17.65 -4.62
C ALA A 141 -5.42 -18.02 -4.92
N ALA A 142 -4.81 -17.38 -5.93
CA ALA A 142 -3.40 -17.57 -6.26
C ALA A 142 -2.47 -17.16 -5.11
N MET A 143 -2.79 -16.07 -4.42
CA MET A 143 -2.03 -15.63 -3.24
C MET A 143 -2.08 -16.66 -2.11
N ILE A 144 -3.25 -17.24 -1.82
CA ILE A 144 -3.40 -18.30 -0.81
C ILE A 144 -2.62 -19.56 -1.21
N VAL A 145 -2.83 -20.03 -2.44
CA VAL A 145 -2.20 -21.25 -2.95
C VAL A 145 -0.68 -21.11 -2.96
N ALA A 146 -0.18 -20.01 -3.51
CA ALA A 146 1.25 -19.75 -3.60
C ALA A 146 1.91 -19.57 -2.21
N SER A 147 1.20 -18.96 -1.25
CA SER A 147 1.63 -18.87 0.15
C SER A 147 1.87 -20.24 0.78
N ALA A 148 0.98 -21.21 0.53
CA ALA A 148 1.14 -22.57 1.05
C ALA A 148 2.37 -23.29 0.45
N PHE A 149 2.65 -23.08 -0.84
CA PHE A 149 3.84 -23.63 -1.49
C PHE A 149 5.13 -22.92 -1.07
N ALA A 150 5.07 -21.63 -0.76
CA ALA A 150 6.22 -20.82 -0.37
C ALA A 150 6.94 -21.40 0.86
N GLY A 151 6.19 -21.82 1.89
CA GLY A 151 6.80 -22.40 3.10
C GLY A 151 7.64 -23.66 2.81
N ARG A 152 7.12 -24.57 1.98
CA ARG A 152 7.87 -25.77 1.56
C ARG A 152 9.08 -25.43 0.69
N TRP A 153 8.97 -24.40 -0.13
CA TRP A 153 10.07 -23.94 -0.97
C TRP A 153 11.21 -23.35 -0.13
N VAL A 154 10.86 -22.51 0.86
CA VAL A 154 11.80 -21.92 1.81
C VAL A 154 12.53 -23.00 2.61
N ALA A 155 11.84 -24.03 3.07
CA ALA A 155 12.47 -25.14 3.80
C ALA A 155 13.55 -25.86 2.96
N ARG A 156 13.40 -25.90 1.63
CA ARG A 156 14.36 -26.56 0.73
C ARG A 156 15.56 -25.69 0.39
N VAL A 157 15.35 -24.43 0.01
CA VAL A 157 16.40 -23.57 -0.60
C VAL A 157 16.69 -22.29 0.19
N GLY A 158 16.05 -22.09 1.33
CA GLY A 158 16.10 -20.83 2.10
C GLY A 158 15.15 -19.76 1.54
N PRO A 159 15.01 -18.62 2.25
CA PRO A 159 14.02 -17.57 1.95
C PRO A 159 14.41 -16.65 0.80
N ARG A 160 15.70 -16.54 0.48
CA ARG A 160 16.24 -15.58 -0.49
C ARG A 160 15.65 -15.74 -1.89
N VAL A 161 15.70 -16.97 -2.42
CA VAL A 161 15.23 -17.24 -3.79
C VAL A 161 13.71 -17.14 -3.89
N PRO A 162 12.90 -17.78 -3.01
CA PRO A 162 11.45 -17.64 -3.06
C PRO A 162 11.01 -16.18 -3.00
N VAL A 163 11.54 -15.38 -2.07
CA VAL A 163 11.10 -13.98 -1.93
C VAL A 163 11.51 -13.12 -3.13
N ALA A 164 12.73 -13.27 -3.65
CA ALA A 164 13.14 -12.55 -4.86
C ALA A 164 12.25 -12.91 -6.06
N VAL A 165 11.92 -14.19 -6.25
CA VAL A 165 11.01 -14.65 -7.32
C VAL A 165 9.60 -14.11 -7.07
N GLY A 166 9.11 -14.18 -5.84
CA GLY A 166 7.79 -13.68 -5.45
C GLY A 166 7.64 -12.18 -5.73
N CYS A 167 8.61 -11.36 -5.30
CA CYS A 167 8.63 -9.93 -5.60
C CYS A 167 8.73 -9.67 -7.11
N THR A 168 9.53 -10.45 -7.84
CA THR A 168 9.64 -10.29 -9.30
C THR A 168 8.32 -10.60 -10.00
N ALA A 169 7.69 -11.74 -9.67
CA ALA A 169 6.40 -12.14 -10.20
C ALA A 169 5.29 -11.16 -9.83
N ALA A 170 5.29 -10.65 -8.59
CA ALA A 170 4.34 -9.65 -8.12
C ALA A 170 4.49 -8.33 -8.90
N GLY A 171 5.72 -7.80 -8.97
CA GLY A 171 6.01 -6.56 -9.68
C GLY A 171 5.68 -6.66 -11.17
N LEU A 172 6.07 -7.75 -11.84
CA LEU A 172 5.70 -8.00 -13.23
C LEU A 172 4.20 -8.16 -13.41
N GLY A 173 3.51 -8.86 -12.51
CA GLY A 173 2.05 -8.99 -12.54
C GLY A 173 1.35 -7.63 -12.44
N VAL A 174 1.84 -6.73 -11.59
CA VAL A 174 1.33 -5.35 -11.48
C VAL A 174 1.57 -4.57 -12.78
N LEU A 175 2.76 -4.65 -13.37
CA LEU A 175 3.08 -3.96 -14.64
C LEU A 175 2.29 -4.54 -15.83
N LEU A 176 2.05 -5.85 -15.85
CA LEU A 176 1.21 -6.48 -16.85
C LEU A 176 -0.26 -6.12 -16.67
N THR A 177 -0.70 -5.87 -15.43
CA THR A 177 -2.05 -5.35 -15.14
C THR A 177 -2.21 -3.96 -15.74
N ASP A 178 -1.23 -3.07 -15.56
CA ASP A 178 -1.20 -1.75 -16.22
C ASP A 178 -1.31 -1.88 -17.76
N TRP A 179 -0.48 -2.73 -18.35
CA TRP A 179 -0.54 -3.01 -19.79
C TRP A 179 -1.92 -3.54 -20.23
N ALA A 180 -2.52 -4.46 -19.48
CA ALA A 180 -3.84 -5.01 -19.78
C ALA A 180 -4.97 -3.98 -19.70
N LEU A 181 -4.75 -2.86 -18.99
CA LEU A 181 -5.68 -1.75 -18.86
C LEU A 181 -5.49 -0.66 -19.93
N ALA A 182 -4.36 -0.65 -20.65
CA ALA A 182 -4.00 0.36 -21.66
C ALA A 182 -4.79 0.27 -22.99
N GLY A 183 -5.77 -0.63 -23.10
CA GLY A 183 -6.55 -0.83 -24.31
C GLY A 183 -7.92 -1.45 -24.04
N THR A 184 -8.35 -2.37 -24.90
CA THR A 184 -9.61 -3.09 -24.70
C THR A 184 -9.51 -4.04 -23.51
N VAL A 185 -10.22 -3.70 -22.42
CA VAL A 185 -10.13 -4.45 -21.17
C VAL A 185 -10.78 -5.82 -21.32
N SER A 186 -9.94 -6.85 -21.48
CA SER A 186 -10.35 -8.25 -21.46
C SER A 186 -10.36 -8.79 -20.03
N PHE A 187 -11.51 -9.30 -19.61
CA PHE A 187 -11.66 -9.91 -18.28
C PHE A 187 -10.65 -11.04 -18.05
N ALA A 188 -10.45 -11.92 -19.04
CA ALA A 188 -9.57 -13.07 -18.92
C ALA A 188 -8.10 -12.67 -18.81
N VAL A 189 -7.66 -11.71 -19.64
CA VAL A 189 -6.28 -11.20 -19.61
C VAL A 189 -6.01 -10.51 -18.28
N LEU A 190 -6.90 -9.62 -17.86
CA LEU A 190 -6.75 -8.89 -16.60
C LEU A 190 -6.74 -9.85 -15.40
N ALA A 191 -7.64 -10.84 -15.38
CA ALA A 191 -7.66 -11.87 -14.35
C ALA A 191 -6.34 -12.67 -14.31
N LEU A 192 -5.75 -13.01 -15.47
CA LEU A 192 -4.43 -13.68 -15.52
C LEU A 192 -3.32 -12.80 -14.93
N THR A 193 -3.27 -11.52 -15.29
CA THR A 193 -2.24 -10.61 -14.79
C THR A 193 -2.34 -10.37 -13.28
N LEU A 194 -3.56 -10.22 -12.75
CA LEU A 194 -3.81 -10.13 -11.32
C LEU A 194 -3.53 -11.46 -10.60
N THR A 195 -3.80 -12.60 -11.24
CA THR A 195 -3.44 -13.93 -10.71
C THR A 195 -1.94 -14.06 -10.55
N LEU A 196 -1.17 -13.62 -11.55
CA LEU A 196 0.29 -13.60 -11.47
C LEU A 196 0.79 -12.67 -10.35
N ALA A 197 0.21 -11.46 -10.24
CA ALA A 197 0.51 -10.55 -9.14
C ALA A 197 0.24 -11.20 -7.78
N GLY A 198 -0.95 -11.80 -7.62
CA GLY A 198 -1.38 -12.53 -6.43
C GLY A 198 -0.45 -13.69 -6.05
N ALA A 199 -0.08 -14.52 -7.02
CA ALA A 199 0.89 -15.61 -6.80
C ALA A 199 2.23 -15.07 -6.30
N GLY A 200 2.75 -14.01 -6.93
CA GLY A 200 3.98 -13.34 -6.50
C GLY A 200 3.90 -12.81 -5.07
N PHE A 201 2.79 -12.13 -4.73
CA PHE A 201 2.53 -11.66 -3.37
C PHE A 201 2.50 -12.80 -2.36
N GLY A 202 1.83 -13.91 -2.68
CA GLY A 202 1.77 -15.08 -1.81
C GLY A 202 3.15 -15.69 -1.54
N ILE A 203 3.99 -15.79 -2.58
CA ILE A 203 5.36 -16.28 -2.45
C ILE A 203 6.22 -15.34 -1.60
N ALA A 204 6.09 -14.03 -1.78
CA ALA A 204 6.93 -13.04 -1.10
C ALA A 204 6.54 -12.83 0.38
N VAL A 205 5.24 -12.81 0.72
CA VAL A 205 4.77 -12.38 2.04
C VAL A 205 5.08 -13.38 3.14
N VAL A 206 4.95 -14.69 2.86
CA VAL A 206 5.10 -15.74 3.89
C VAL A 206 6.52 -15.80 4.45
N PRO A 207 7.59 -15.88 3.64
CA PRO A 207 8.93 -16.09 4.17
C PRO A 207 9.50 -14.87 4.88
N VAL A 208 8.99 -13.67 4.58
CA VAL A 208 9.43 -12.40 5.17
C VAL A 208 9.32 -12.42 6.69
N THR A 209 8.23 -12.96 7.25
CA THR A 209 8.07 -13.09 8.70
C THR A 209 9.07 -14.07 9.29
N SER A 210 9.28 -15.23 8.63
CA SER A 210 10.26 -16.21 9.08
C SER A 210 11.69 -15.64 9.07
N VAL A 211 12.04 -14.81 8.09
CA VAL A 211 13.35 -14.15 8.03
C VAL A 211 13.54 -13.21 9.22
N ALA A 212 12.56 -12.36 9.52
CA ALA A 212 12.62 -11.46 10.67
C ALA A 212 12.79 -12.22 11.99
N LEU A 213 12.05 -13.33 12.15
CA LEU A 213 12.14 -14.19 13.34
C LEU A 213 13.47 -14.95 13.44
N SER A 214 14.06 -15.36 12.31
CA SER A 214 15.28 -16.18 12.30
C SER A 214 16.54 -15.46 12.79
N VAL A 215 16.50 -14.13 12.86
CA VAL A 215 17.66 -13.29 13.24
C VAL A 215 17.55 -12.67 14.63
N VAL A 216 16.45 -12.94 15.33
CA VAL A 216 16.21 -12.52 16.72
C VAL A 216 16.17 -13.74 17.66
N PRO A 217 16.63 -13.63 18.91
CA PRO A 217 16.41 -14.66 19.93
C PRO A 217 14.91 -14.91 20.16
N ALA A 218 14.56 -16.10 20.63
CA ALA A 218 13.17 -16.49 20.88
C ALA A 218 12.44 -15.54 21.84
N SER A 219 13.13 -14.99 22.84
CA SER A 219 12.60 -13.99 23.77
C SER A 219 12.16 -12.69 23.07
N HIS A 220 12.75 -12.36 21.91
CA HIS A 220 12.49 -11.14 21.15
C HIS A 220 11.60 -11.40 19.91
N SER A 221 11.01 -12.60 19.80
CA SER A 221 10.15 -12.99 18.67
C SER A 221 8.89 -12.11 18.56
N GLY A 222 8.32 -11.70 19.70
CA GLY A 222 7.18 -10.78 19.76
C GLY A 222 7.52 -9.42 19.13
N MET A 223 8.70 -8.87 19.43
CA MET A 223 9.20 -7.63 18.82
C MET A 223 9.33 -7.79 17.30
N ALA A 224 9.99 -8.85 16.81
CA ALA A 224 10.16 -9.05 15.37
C ALA A 224 8.82 -9.23 14.62
N ALA A 225 7.87 -9.94 15.23
CA ALA A 225 6.52 -10.11 14.68
C ALA A 225 5.74 -8.77 14.64
N SER A 226 5.84 -7.97 15.71
CA SER A 226 5.21 -6.65 15.80
C SER A 226 5.82 -5.66 14.80
N ALA A 227 7.14 -5.64 14.64
CA ALA A 227 7.85 -4.81 13.67
C ALA A 227 7.46 -5.18 12.24
N THR A 228 7.41 -6.48 11.94
CA THR A 228 6.96 -6.99 10.62
C THR A 228 5.52 -6.56 10.34
N THR A 229 4.62 -6.72 11.31
CA THR A 229 3.22 -6.31 11.17
C THR A 229 3.10 -4.80 10.98
N THR A 230 3.82 -4.01 11.77
CA THR A 230 3.86 -2.56 11.64
C THR A 230 4.32 -2.15 10.25
N SER A 231 5.41 -2.75 9.74
CA SER A 231 5.92 -2.49 8.40
C SER A 231 4.88 -2.78 7.31
N ARG A 232 4.14 -3.89 7.43
CA ARG A 232 3.02 -4.22 6.53
C ARG A 232 1.93 -3.16 6.57
N GLN A 233 1.50 -2.74 7.76
CA GLN A 233 0.42 -1.74 7.88
C GLN A 233 0.83 -0.37 7.36
N VAL A 234 2.05 0.06 7.68
CA VAL A 234 2.64 1.30 7.14
C VAL A 234 2.70 1.22 5.61
N GLY A 235 3.11 0.07 5.05
CA GLY A 235 3.07 -0.22 3.62
C GLY A 235 1.67 -0.07 3.02
N SER A 236 0.67 -0.75 3.58
CA SER A 236 -0.71 -0.70 3.11
C SER A 236 -1.26 0.73 3.04
N VAL A 237 -1.07 1.50 4.11
CA VAL A 237 -1.65 2.84 4.22
C VAL A 237 -0.90 3.84 3.34
N LEU A 238 0.44 3.83 3.38
CA LEU A 238 1.24 4.72 2.53
C LEU A 238 1.11 4.35 1.05
N GLY A 239 0.93 3.07 0.71
CA GLY A 239 0.62 2.64 -0.66
C GLY A 239 -0.59 3.39 -1.21
N VAL A 240 -1.72 3.25 -0.53
CA VAL A 240 -2.98 3.89 -0.97
C VAL A 240 -2.85 5.41 -0.98
N ALA A 241 -2.27 6.01 0.07
CA ALA A 241 -2.19 7.46 0.18
C ALA A 241 -1.22 8.11 -0.82
N VAL A 242 0.01 7.57 -0.93
CA VAL A 242 1.04 8.10 -1.84
C VAL A 242 0.67 7.85 -3.29
N LEU A 243 0.24 6.63 -3.64
CA LEU A 243 -0.15 6.33 -5.02
C LEU A 243 -1.49 6.95 -5.38
N GLY A 244 -2.43 7.09 -4.45
CA GLY A 244 -3.65 7.87 -4.66
C GLY A 244 -3.36 9.35 -4.93
N SER A 245 -2.40 9.93 -4.23
CA SER A 245 -1.98 11.31 -4.47
C SER A 245 -1.23 11.49 -5.78
N LEU A 246 -0.38 10.52 -6.16
CA LEU A 246 0.28 10.49 -7.46
C LEU A 246 -0.76 10.36 -8.59
N PHE A 247 -1.72 9.46 -8.43
CA PHE A 247 -2.87 9.29 -9.31
C PHE A 247 -3.62 10.61 -9.49
N ASN A 248 -4.02 11.26 -8.39
CA ASN A 248 -4.81 12.49 -8.40
C ASN A 248 -4.03 13.67 -8.99
N GLY A 249 -2.74 13.79 -8.66
CA GLY A 249 -1.86 14.81 -9.23
C GLY A 249 -1.72 14.66 -10.74
N LYS A 250 -1.46 13.44 -11.23
CA LYS A 250 -1.33 13.18 -12.66
C LYS A 250 -2.66 13.33 -13.40
N LEU A 251 -3.76 12.83 -12.84
CA LEU A 251 -5.13 13.04 -13.34
C LEU A 251 -5.42 14.53 -13.53
N THR A 252 -5.16 15.35 -12.51
CA THR A 252 -5.42 16.80 -12.55
C THR A 252 -4.61 17.48 -13.64
N SER A 253 -3.30 17.21 -13.69
CA SER A 253 -2.39 17.83 -14.65
C SER A 253 -2.77 17.45 -16.09
N ASP A 254 -2.98 16.16 -16.35
CA ASP A 254 -3.29 15.63 -17.68
C ASP A 254 -4.67 16.11 -18.16
N LEU A 255 -5.67 16.13 -17.27
CA LEU A 255 -7.00 16.63 -17.59
C LEU A 255 -6.97 18.14 -17.89
N THR A 256 -6.23 18.93 -17.12
CA THR A 256 -6.11 20.37 -17.35
C THR A 256 -5.49 20.68 -18.72
N GLU A 257 -4.45 19.95 -19.09
CA GLU A 257 -3.80 20.06 -20.41
C GLU A 257 -4.79 19.76 -21.53
N ARG A 258 -5.48 18.61 -21.47
CA ARG A 258 -6.47 18.20 -22.48
C ARG A 258 -7.65 19.16 -22.58
N LEU A 259 -8.16 19.66 -21.46
CA LEU A 259 -9.26 20.63 -21.46
C LEU A 259 -8.83 21.97 -22.09
N THR A 260 -7.57 22.35 -21.89
CA THR A 260 -6.99 23.55 -22.51
C THR A 260 -6.84 23.36 -24.02
N GLU A 261 -6.36 22.20 -24.48
CA GLU A 261 -6.30 21.85 -25.91
C GLU A 261 -7.67 21.83 -26.58
N LEU A 262 -8.70 21.39 -25.85
CA LEU A 262 -10.09 21.40 -26.31
C LEU A 262 -10.69 22.82 -26.31
N GLY A 263 -10.02 23.82 -25.73
CA GLY A 263 -10.52 25.19 -25.65
C GLY A 263 -11.60 25.40 -24.59
N VAL A 264 -11.67 24.54 -23.57
CA VAL A 264 -12.62 24.69 -22.46
C VAL A 264 -12.20 25.87 -21.58
N PRO A 265 -13.08 26.84 -21.28
CA PRO A 265 -12.74 28.00 -20.44
C PRO A 265 -12.32 27.60 -19.02
N ALA A 266 -11.32 28.29 -18.46
CA ALA A 266 -10.75 27.98 -17.14
C ALA A 266 -11.78 27.80 -16.00
N PRO A 267 -12.84 28.62 -15.86
CA PRO A 267 -13.86 28.40 -14.82
C PRO A 267 -14.59 27.05 -14.94
N PHE A 268 -14.82 26.58 -16.18
CA PHE A 268 -15.44 25.28 -16.42
C PHE A 268 -14.46 24.13 -16.21
N GLN A 269 -13.16 24.34 -16.44
CA GLN A 269 -12.15 23.32 -16.18
C GLN A 269 -12.14 22.92 -14.70
N THR A 270 -12.19 23.89 -13.78
CA THR A 270 -12.24 23.62 -12.34
C THR A 270 -13.47 22.79 -11.96
N VAL A 271 -14.64 23.10 -12.54
CA VAL A 271 -15.88 22.35 -12.31
C VAL A 271 -15.76 20.90 -12.79
N VAL A 272 -15.21 20.67 -13.98
CA VAL A 272 -15.01 19.32 -14.52
C VAL A 272 -14.01 18.54 -13.67
N ILE A 273 -12.88 19.16 -13.31
CA ILE A 273 -11.84 18.53 -12.49
C ILE A 273 -12.41 18.15 -11.11
N ASP A 274 -13.14 19.05 -10.46
CA ASP A 274 -13.75 18.76 -9.15
C ASP A 274 -14.82 17.68 -9.25
N ALA A 275 -15.64 17.68 -10.30
CA ALA A 275 -16.63 16.63 -10.54
C ALA A 275 -15.98 15.25 -10.72
N VAL A 276 -14.87 15.17 -11.47
CA VAL A 276 -14.12 13.92 -11.67
C VAL A 276 -13.45 13.46 -10.38
N LYS A 277 -12.87 14.38 -9.60
CA LYS A 277 -12.20 14.05 -8.32
C LYS A 277 -13.16 13.60 -7.24
N THR A 278 -14.28 14.30 -7.09
CA THR A 278 -15.22 14.09 -5.97
C THR A 278 -16.34 13.12 -6.33
N GLY A 279 -16.56 12.84 -7.62
CA GLY A 279 -17.73 12.13 -8.11
C GLY A 279 -19.04 12.89 -7.92
N ALA A 280 -18.99 14.17 -7.51
CA ALA A 280 -20.17 14.98 -7.26
C ALA A 280 -20.51 15.85 -8.50
N ALA A 281 -21.72 15.70 -9.01
CA ALA A 281 -22.26 16.64 -9.99
C ALA A 281 -22.54 18.01 -9.32
N PRO A 282 -22.22 19.14 -9.97
CA PRO A 282 -22.56 20.46 -9.45
C PRO A 282 -24.06 20.58 -9.17
N ARG A 283 -24.42 21.07 -7.98
CA ARG A 283 -25.80 21.38 -7.62
C ARG A 283 -26.23 22.66 -8.36
N GLY A 284 -26.77 22.52 -9.56
CA GLY A 284 -27.27 23.66 -10.36
C GLY A 284 -27.75 23.34 -11.79
N GLY A 285 -27.92 22.06 -12.15
CA GLY A 285 -28.21 21.63 -13.52
C GLY A 285 -29.61 21.94 -14.08
N GLU A 286 -30.52 22.55 -13.31
CA GLU A 286 -31.89 22.82 -13.78
C GLU A 286 -32.02 24.01 -14.75
N GLN A 287 -30.94 24.74 -15.07
CA GLN A 287 -31.00 25.93 -15.93
C GLN A 287 -30.14 25.85 -17.20
N ALA A 288 -29.89 24.64 -17.72
CA ALA A 288 -29.10 24.43 -18.93
C ALA A 288 -29.94 24.18 -20.20
N THR A 289 -31.14 24.75 -20.32
CA THR A 289 -31.90 24.75 -21.58
C THR A 289 -31.19 25.65 -22.61
N GLY A 290 -30.25 25.07 -23.36
CA GLY A 290 -29.43 25.73 -24.38
C GLY A 290 -27.94 25.33 -24.38
N ALA A 291 -27.45 24.72 -23.30
CA ALA A 291 -26.06 24.27 -23.20
C ALA A 291 -25.76 23.06 -24.11
N GLU A 292 -26.76 22.20 -24.36
CA GLU A 292 -26.63 21.03 -25.22
C GLU A 292 -26.37 21.42 -26.69
N ALA A 293 -26.98 22.52 -27.16
CA ALA A 293 -26.75 23.06 -28.51
C ALA A 293 -25.38 23.76 -28.66
N ALA A 294 -24.87 24.38 -27.59
CA ALA A 294 -23.59 25.10 -27.62
C ALA A 294 -22.37 24.20 -27.33
N TYR A 295 -22.54 23.17 -26.49
CA TYR A 295 -21.43 22.36 -25.96
C TYR A 295 -21.58 20.86 -26.24
N GLY A 296 -22.71 20.38 -26.79
CA GLY A 296 -22.92 18.95 -27.06
C GLY A 296 -21.83 18.29 -27.91
N SER A 297 -21.19 19.04 -28.80
CA SER A 297 -20.06 18.56 -29.63
C SER A 297 -18.75 18.35 -28.86
N ILE A 298 -18.58 19.01 -27.69
CA ILE A 298 -17.37 18.92 -26.87
C ILE A 298 -17.54 17.98 -25.67
N VAL A 299 -18.78 17.73 -25.23
CA VAL A 299 -19.07 16.88 -24.06
C VAL A 299 -18.41 15.52 -24.17
N ASN A 300 -18.57 14.83 -25.31
CA ASN A 300 -17.93 13.52 -25.51
C ASN A 300 -16.40 13.62 -25.47
N LYS A 301 -15.82 14.68 -26.04
CA LYS A 301 -14.36 14.91 -26.00
C LYS A 301 -13.85 15.18 -24.59
N VAL A 302 -14.64 15.88 -23.77
CA VAL A 302 -14.33 16.14 -22.35
C VAL A 302 -14.41 14.85 -21.53
N ILE A 303 -15.43 14.03 -21.77
CA ILE A 303 -15.56 12.70 -21.14
C ILE A 303 -14.38 11.81 -21.51
N ASP A 304 -14.04 11.75 -22.80
CA ASP A 304 -12.88 10.98 -23.29
C ASP A 304 -11.59 11.50 -22.67
N ALA A 305 -11.40 12.83 -22.58
CA ALA A 305 -10.24 13.43 -21.91
C ALA A 305 -10.16 13.05 -20.43
N ALA A 306 -11.30 13.00 -19.72
CA ALA A 306 -11.35 12.58 -18.32
C ALA A 306 -10.98 11.09 -18.16
N TYR A 307 -11.49 10.20 -19.02
CA TYR A 307 -11.14 8.78 -18.99
C TYR A 307 -9.66 8.54 -19.30
N GLN A 308 -9.09 9.26 -20.28
CA GLN A 308 -7.67 9.17 -20.61
C GLN A 308 -6.78 9.70 -19.48
N ALA A 309 -7.14 10.82 -18.86
CA ALA A 309 -6.41 11.37 -17.72
C ALA A 309 -6.47 10.43 -16.51
N PHE A 310 -7.63 9.80 -16.27
CA PHE A 310 -7.80 8.78 -15.22
C PHE A 310 -6.91 7.57 -15.48
N HIS A 311 -6.92 7.03 -16.72
CA HIS A 311 -6.02 5.94 -17.10
C HIS A 311 -4.55 6.31 -16.89
N THR A 312 -4.16 7.52 -17.28
CA THR A 312 -2.79 8.00 -17.12
C THR A 312 -2.37 8.08 -15.64
N GLY A 313 -3.26 8.58 -14.77
CA GLY A 313 -3.05 8.59 -13.32
C GLY A 313 -2.94 7.18 -12.72
N LEU A 314 -3.75 6.25 -13.21
CA LEU A 314 -3.69 4.85 -12.78
C LEU A 314 -2.37 4.20 -13.22
N SER A 315 -1.98 4.43 -14.47
CA SER A 315 -0.81 3.82 -15.08
C SER A 315 0.47 4.20 -14.34
N ILE A 316 0.69 5.50 -14.08
CA ILE A 316 1.87 5.94 -13.33
C ILE A 316 1.90 5.33 -11.92
N SER A 317 0.74 5.16 -11.29
CA SER A 317 0.63 4.58 -9.95
C SER A 317 0.97 3.09 -9.93
N LEU A 318 0.49 2.34 -10.92
CA LEU A 318 0.82 0.92 -11.09
C LEU A 318 2.29 0.71 -11.47
N ILE A 319 2.85 1.58 -12.31
CA ILE A 319 4.28 1.55 -12.66
C ILE A 319 5.14 1.76 -11.41
N VAL A 320 4.83 2.77 -10.59
CA VAL A 320 5.57 3.02 -9.34
C VAL A 320 5.39 1.87 -8.36
N ALA A 321 4.16 1.34 -8.19
CA ALA A 321 3.92 0.16 -7.36
C ALA A 321 4.76 -1.04 -7.81
N GLY A 322 4.72 -1.36 -9.11
CA GLY A 322 5.50 -2.44 -9.71
C GLY A 322 7.00 -2.25 -9.50
N ALA A 323 7.52 -1.05 -9.75
CA ALA A 323 8.93 -0.72 -9.55
C ALA A 323 9.38 -0.88 -8.09
N VAL A 324 8.58 -0.41 -7.12
CA VAL A 324 8.85 -0.56 -5.68
C VAL A 324 8.90 -2.04 -5.29
N ILE A 325 7.98 -2.87 -5.80
CA ILE A 325 7.97 -4.30 -5.53
C ILE A 325 9.19 -4.97 -6.17
N LEU A 326 9.54 -4.67 -7.42
CA LEU A 326 10.71 -5.21 -8.11
C LEU A 326 12.01 -4.85 -7.36
N ALA A 327 12.15 -3.59 -6.93
CA ALA A 327 13.28 -3.14 -6.13
C ALA A 327 13.38 -3.93 -4.81
N SER A 328 12.26 -4.27 -4.18
CA SER A 328 12.28 -5.10 -2.97
C SER A 328 12.75 -6.53 -3.22
N GLY A 329 12.55 -7.07 -4.44
CA GLY A 329 13.15 -8.35 -4.85
C GLY A 329 14.68 -8.30 -4.87
N VAL A 330 15.25 -7.18 -5.33
CA VAL A 330 16.70 -6.93 -5.28
C VAL A 330 17.17 -6.80 -3.82
N VAL A 331 16.42 -6.08 -2.98
CA VAL A 331 16.71 -5.99 -1.53
C VAL A 331 16.71 -7.37 -0.88
N ALA A 332 15.70 -8.20 -1.15
CA ALA A 332 15.64 -9.57 -0.65
C ALA A 332 16.85 -10.39 -1.11
N ALA A 333 17.22 -10.29 -2.39
CA ALA A 333 18.40 -10.95 -2.93
C ALA A 333 19.71 -10.43 -2.30
N ALA A 334 19.82 -9.14 -1.97
CA ALA A 334 21.02 -8.59 -1.37
C ALA A 334 21.16 -8.91 0.13
N THR A 335 20.03 -8.90 0.85
CA THR A 335 20.03 -8.91 2.32
C THR A 335 19.77 -10.30 2.93
N PHE A 336 19.08 -11.20 2.23
CA PHE A 336 18.75 -12.51 2.79
C PHE A 336 19.93 -13.47 2.65
N GLY A 337 20.18 -14.24 3.72
CA GLY A 337 21.23 -15.25 3.79
C GLY A 337 21.06 -16.34 2.73
N ARG A 338 22.18 -16.92 2.28
CA ARG A 338 22.22 -18.00 1.26
C ARG A 338 22.02 -19.41 1.84
N GLY A 339 21.83 -19.56 3.16
CA GLY A 339 21.74 -20.84 3.86
C GLY A 339 20.30 -21.31 4.12
N ARG A 340 20.13 -22.62 4.28
CA ARG A 340 18.91 -23.22 4.86
C ARG A 340 18.72 -22.64 6.27
N MET A 341 17.47 -22.30 6.62
CA MET A 341 17.17 -21.94 8.01
C MET A 341 17.46 -23.18 8.88
N PRO A 342 18.16 -23.02 10.02
CA PRO A 342 18.34 -24.13 10.95
C PRO A 342 16.96 -24.65 11.37
N GLU A 343 16.78 -25.97 11.36
CA GLU A 343 15.59 -26.60 11.91
C GLU A 343 15.48 -26.20 13.39
N ALA A 344 14.32 -25.65 13.75
CA ALA A 344 13.97 -25.25 15.12
C ALA A 344 13.61 -26.47 15.97
#